data_AF-A0A158L2Y0-F1
#
_entry.id   AF-A0A158L2Y0-F1
#
_cell.length_a   1.000
_cell.length_b   1.000
_cell.length_c   1.000
_cell.angle_alpha   90.00
_cell.angle_beta   90.00
_cell.angle_gamma   90.00
#
_symmetry.space_group_name_H-M   'P 1'
#
loop_
_entity.id
_entity.type
_entity.pdbx_description
1 polymer ?
#
loop_
_entity_poly.entity_id
_entity_poly.type
_entity_poly.pdbx_seq_one_letter_code
_entity_poly.pdbx_strand_id
1 'polypeptide(L)' 'MLGDDKDQQVKLRIYRAASGQWWGRLVVGEAEIGRVGYCDSPEAVERAARETGVYPDHVEIYPEN' A
#
# COMPACT_ATOMS: atom_id res chain seq x y z
N MET A 1 15.74 3.58 26.29
CA MET A 1 16.30 3.60 24.93
C MET A 1 15.73 2.40 24.20
N LEU A 2 15.12 2.66 23.05
CA LEU A 2 14.59 1.78 22.00
C LEU A 2 13.42 0.84 22.34
N GLY A 3 12.31 1.07 21.66
CA GLY A 3 11.13 0.21 21.55
C GLY A 3 10.28 0.78 20.43
N ASP A 4 10.84 0.69 19.22
CA ASP A 4 10.34 1.03 17.90
C ASP A 4 8.88 1.55 17.79
N ASP A 5 8.70 2.86 17.69
CA ASP A 5 7.51 3.50 17.09
C ASP A 5 7.32 3.15 15.59
N LYS A 6 7.97 2.08 15.09
CA LYS A 6 7.92 1.63 13.70
C LYS A 6 6.73 0.71 13.40
N ASP A 7 6.07 0.18 14.43
CA ASP A 7 4.89 -0.69 14.28
C ASP A 7 3.62 0.04 13.83
N GLN A 8 3.66 1.38 13.79
CA GLN A 8 2.55 2.22 13.31
C GLN A 8 2.79 2.80 11.91
N GLN A 9 3.84 2.34 11.22
CA GLN A 9 4.08 2.74 9.83
C GLN A 9 3.08 2.08 8.90
N VAL A 10 2.30 2.91 8.21
CA VAL A 10 1.40 2.47 7.14
C VAL A 10 2.26 1.95 6.00
N LYS A 11 2.20 0.65 5.74
CA LYS A 11 2.82 -0.02 4.61
C LYS A 11 1.78 -0.18 3.50
N LEU A 12 2.08 0.35 2.32
CA LEU A 12 1.31 0.12 1.09
C LEU A 12 2.06 -0.90 0.24
N ARG A 13 1.46 -2.07 0.11
CA ARG A 13 1.95 -3.13 -0.78
C ARG A 13 1.21 -3.08 -2.09
N ILE A 14 1.88 -2.62 -3.13
CA ILE A 14 1.35 -2.55 -4.48
C ILE A 14 1.81 -3.78 -5.24
N TYR A 15 0.89 -4.53 -5.82
CA TYR A 15 1.20 -5.66 -6.69
C TYR A 15 0.37 -5.58 -7.97
N ARG A 16 0.96 -6.05 -9.07
CA ARG A 16 0.25 -6.17 -10.33
C ARG A 16 -0.47 -7.51 -10.40
N ALA A 17 -1.78 -7.49 -10.60
CA ALA A 17 -2.55 -8.69 -10.84
C ALA A 17 -2.37 -9.17 -12.29
N ALA A 18 -2.56 -10.46 -12.54
CA ALA A 18 -2.52 -11.08 -13.87
C ALA A 18 -3.50 -10.43 -14.87
N SER A 19 -4.56 -9.75 -14.38
CA SER A 19 -5.49 -8.95 -15.18
C SER A 19 -4.86 -7.67 -15.76
N GLY A 20 -3.60 -7.37 -15.44
CA GLY A 20 -2.90 -6.14 -15.81
C GLY A 20 -3.16 -4.96 -14.88
N GLN A 21 -4.12 -5.11 -13.95
CA GLN A 21 -4.51 -4.08 -12.98
C GLN A 21 -3.61 -4.09 -11.75
N TRP A 22 -3.38 -2.92 -11.18
CA TRP A 22 -2.63 -2.72 -9.96
C TRP A 22 -3.56 -2.72 -8.74
N TRP A 23 -3.08 -3.38 -7.69
CA TRP A 23 -3.75 -3.51 -6.41
C TRP A 23 -2.81 -3.04 -5.32
N GLY A 24 -3.31 -2.19 -4.43
CA GLY A 24 -2.66 -1.75 -3.21
C GLY A 24 -3.28 -2.37 -1.99
N ARG A 25 -2.49 -2.96 -1.11
CA ARG A 25 -2.92 -3.38 0.22
C ARG A 25 -2.31 -2.47 1.25
N LEU A 26 -3.14 -1.84 2.08
CA LEU A 26 -2.73 -0.95 3.15
C LEU A 26 -2.75 -1.72 4.46
N VAL A 27 -1.59 -1.85 5.08
CA VAL A 27 -1.38 -2.56 6.34
C VAL A 27 -0.63 -1.65 7.31
N VAL A 28 -1.11 -1.53 8.55
CA VAL A 28 -0.45 -0.81 9.64
C VAL A 28 -0.02 -1.82 10.67
N GLY A 29 1.30 -1.97 10.85
CA GLY A 29 1.85 -3.07 11.64
C GLY A 29 1.43 -4.42 11.05
N GLU A 30 0.53 -5.12 11.75
CA GLU A 30 -0.05 -6.41 11.35
C GLU A 30 -1.54 -6.30 10.93
N ALA A 31 -2.15 -5.11 11.06
CA ALA A 31 -3.57 -4.90 10.78
C ALA A 31 -3.78 -4.36 9.35
N GLU A 32 -4.64 -5.01 8.57
CA GLU A 32 -5.12 -4.44 7.31
C GLU A 32 -6.11 -3.32 7.61
N ILE A 33 -5.78 -2.11 7.16
CA ILE A 33 -6.67 -0.94 7.29
C ILE A 33 -7.47 -0.68 6.02
N GLY A 34 -7.06 -1.24 4.89
CA GLY A 34 -7.80 -1.12 3.65
C GLY A 34 -7.09 -1.75 2.44
N ARG A 35 -7.82 -1.78 1.33
CA ARG A 35 -7.26 -2.12 0.02
C ARG A 35 -7.72 -1.14 -1.03
N VAL A 36 -6.80 -0.81 -1.92
CA VAL A 36 -7.02 -0.08 -3.16
C VAL A 36 -6.88 -1.09 -4.29
N GLY A 37 -7.75 -1.03 -5.29
CA GLY A 37 -7.67 -1.89 -6.46
C GLY A 37 -8.09 -1.14 -7.70
N TYR A 38 -8.07 -1.83 -8.84
CA TYR A 38 -8.56 -1.27 -10.11
C TYR A 38 -7.75 -0.07 -10.65
N CYS A 39 -6.47 0.01 -10.32
CA CYS A 39 -5.60 1.08 -10.82
C CYS A 39 -4.80 0.61 -12.05
N ASP A 40 -4.58 1.51 -13.00
CA ASP A 40 -3.75 1.26 -14.20
C ASP A 40 -2.25 1.40 -13.93
N SER A 41 -1.84 1.93 -12.79
CA SER A 41 -0.45 2.20 -12.45
C SER A 41 -0.21 2.15 -10.93
N PRO A 42 1.02 1.87 -10.47
CA PRO A 42 1.35 1.87 -9.04
C PRO A 42 1.16 3.27 -8.44
N GLU A 43 1.49 4.33 -9.18
CA GLU A 43 1.26 5.72 -8.76
C GLU A 43 -0.23 6.04 -8.56
N ALA A 44 -1.13 5.41 -9.33
CA ALA A 44 -2.57 5.57 -9.16
C ALA A 44 -3.06 4.88 -7.88
N VAL A 45 -2.44 3.78 -7.48
CA VAL A 45 -2.70 3.12 -6.19
C VAL A 45 -2.25 4.01 -5.03
N GLU A 46 -1.05 4.61 -5.13
CA GLU A 46 -0.56 5.57 -4.12
C GLU A 46 -1.46 6.79 -4.02
N ARG A 47 -1.87 7.35 -5.17
CA ARG A 47 -2.76 8.51 -5.19
C ARG A 47 -4.11 8.17 -4.55
N ALA A 48 -4.72 7.05 -4.91
CA ALA A 48 -5.97 6.62 -4.32
C ALA A 48 -5.83 6.38 -2.81
N ALA A 49 -4.73 5.80 -2.33
CA ALA A 49 -4.45 5.69 -0.91
C ALA A 49 -4.40 7.08 -0.23
N ARG A 50 -3.69 8.04 -0.83
CA ARG A 50 -3.62 9.42 -0.33
C ARG A 50 -4.98 10.13 -0.35
N GLU A 51 -5.79 9.90 -1.37
CA GLU A 51 -7.16 10.44 -1.49
C GLU A 51 -8.10 9.86 -0.42
N THR A 52 -7.86 8.62 0.03
CA THR A 52 -8.58 8.04 1.17
C THR A 52 -8.12 8.58 2.53
N GLY A 53 -7.14 9.49 2.55
CA GLY A 53 -6.58 10.07 3.78
C GLY A 53 -5.49 9.21 4.41
N VAL A 54 -5.07 8.14 3.73
CA VAL A 54 -4.02 7.24 4.20
C VAL A 54 -2.72 7.63 3.53
N TYR A 55 -1.77 8.13 4.31
CA TYR A 55 -0.41 8.41 3.85
C TYR A 55 0.48 7.21 4.17
N PRO A 56 0.78 6.35 3.18
CA PRO A 56 1.72 5.27 3.40
C PRO A 56 3.12 5.83 3.66
N ASP A 57 3.71 5.41 4.77
CA ASP A 57 5.09 5.75 5.14
C ASP A 57 6.08 4.88 4.37
N HIS A 58 5.64 3.68 3.96
CA HIS A 58 6.43 2.72 3.21
C HIS A 58 5.63 2.15 2.05
N VAL A 59 6.12 2.32 0.82
CA VAL A 59 5.48 1.80 -0.39
C VAL A 59 6.37 0.71 -0.99
N GLU A 60 5.87 -0.52 -1.00
CA GLU A 60 6.53 -1.66 -1.66
C GLU A 60 5.80 -1.96 -2.97
N ILE A 61 6.47 -1.82 -4.11
CA ILE A 61 5.91 -2.11 -5.43
C ILE A 61 6.48 -3.44 -5.94
N TYR A 62 5.60 -4.41 -6.16
CA TYR A 62 5.89 -5.73 -6.68
C TYR A 62 5.34 -5.85 -8.11
N PRO A 63 6.13 -5.47 -9.13
CA PRO A 63 5.72 -5.53 -10.53
C PRO A 63 5.74 -6.94 -11.15
N GLU A 64 6.27 -7.95 -10.46
CA GLU A 64 6.50 -9.31 -11.00
C GLU A 64 5.66 -10.37 -10.25
N ASN A 65 4.70 -10.96 -10.95
CA ASN A 65 4.08 -12.27 -10.66
C ASN A 65 3.77 -12.97 -11.99
#